data_AF-A0A1H8BD72-F1
#
_entry.id   AF-A0A1H8BD72-F1
#
_cell.length_a   1.000
_cell.length_b   1.000
_cell.length_c   1.000
_cell.angle_alpha   90.00
_cell.angle_beta   90.00
_cell.angle_gamma   90.00
#
_symmetry.space_group_name_H-M   'P 1'
#
loop_
_entity.id
_entity.type
_entity.pdbx_description
1 polymer ?
#
loop_
_entity_poly.entity_id
_entity_poly.type
_entity_poly.pdbx_seq_one_letter_code
_entity_poly.pdbx_strand_id
1 'polypeptide(L)'
;MARAIAFDALDLAKKIKPDQAKAWMKGLGDNGEDEGKVLRRQIEEFLESLGKGGTSAGRLKDAWSLFRRPFYLQGLILLGMVSSIAYAIQTAPPGAPPSKPYVLDPRLFTPSQSYTSSNPYVPSRSAYAPPRSVYVRLATAPTGNPWSATADYVAGYSHTHTDGYSKVMIDNSQNDSDVFVKLVSLDSPEAFPVRVFFIPARASFTLDNVTRGSYDIRYRDLDSGGLSRSEQFSLKENKTYNEVQFSNIKMTLYKVRNGNTQTYPLSEAEF
;
A
#
# COMPACT_ATOMS: atom_id res chain seq x y z
N MET A 1 -21.61 18.66 -23.16
CA MET A 1 -20.29 18.04 -22.95
C MET A 1 -20.06 16.87 -23.91
N ALA A 2 -20.93 15.84 -23.91
CA ALA A 2 -20.82 14.66 -24.78
C ALA A 2 -20.68 14.97 -26.29
N ARG A 3 -21.45 15.95 -26.82
CA ARG A 3 -21.41 16.33 -28.23
C ARG A 3 -20.07 16.92 -28.69
N ALA A 4 -19.39 17.69 -27.84
CA ALA A 4 -18.10 18.29 -28.17
C ALA A 4 -16.98 17.24 -28.21
N ILE A 5 -17.02 16.29 -27.28
CA ILE A 5 -16.09 15.14 -27.23
C ILE A 5 -16.29 14.25 -28.47
N ALA A 6 -17.55 14.02 -28.88
CA ALA A 6 -17.86 13.24 -30.06
C ALA A 6 -17.36 13.88 -31.38
N PHE A 7 -17.37 15.22 -31.50
CA PHE A 7 -16.78 15.89 -32.67
C PHE A 7 -15.24 15.79 -32.71
N ASP A 8 -14.56 15.84 -31.56
CA ASP A 8 -13.10 15.67 -31.50
C ASP A 8 -12.70 14.22 -31.81
N ALA A 9 -13.47 13.25 -31.30
CA ALA A 9 -13.32 11.83 -31.66
C ALA A 9 -13.52 11.59 -33.16
N LEU A 10 -14.47 12.28 -33.81
CA LEU A 10 -14.69 12.20 -35.25
C LEU A 10 -13.49 12.74 -36.05
N ASP A 11 -12.87 13.84 -35.62
CA ASP A 11 -11.69 14.41 -36.29
C ASP A 11 -10.45 13.50 -36.17
N LEU A 12 -10.33 12.77 -35.06
CA LEU A 12 -9.31 11.74 -34.86
C LEU A 12 -9.58 10.50 -35.71
N ALA A 13 -10.82 10.01 -35.76
CA ALA A 13 -11.21 8.84 -36.57
C ALA A 13 -10.97 9.07 -38.08
N LYS A 14 -11.09 10.33 -38.55
CA LYS A 14 -10.74 10.71 -39.94
C LYS A 14 -9.25 10.57 -40.26
N LYS A 15 -8.37 10.63 -39.25
CA LYS A 15 -6.90 10.55 -39.41
C LYS A 15 -6.38 9.11 -39.37
N ILE A 16 -7.22 8.14 -38.98
CA ILE A 16 -6.89 6.71 -39.04
C ILE A 16 -6.78 6.32 -40.52
N LYS A 17 -5.58 5.91 -40.94
CA LYS A 17 -5.33 5.39 -42.27
C LYS A 17 -5.97 4.00 -42.38
N PRO A 18 -6.57 3.65 -43.53
CA PRO A 18 -7.08 2.30 -43.74
C PRO A 18 -5.94 1.30 -43.56
N ASP A 19 -6.21 0.21 -42.86
CA ASP A 19 -5.22 -0.83 -42.61
C ASP A 19 -4.73 -1.42 -43.94
N GLN A 20 -3.51 -1.05 -44.34
CA GLN A 20 -2.91 -1.56 -45.58
C GLN A 20 -2.65 -3.07 -45.49
N ALA A 21 -2.61 -3.65 -44.28
CA ALA A 21 -2.52 -5.09 -44.08
C ALA A 21 -3.84 -5.84 -44.39
N LYS A 22 -4.99 -5.16 -44.51
CA LYS A 22 -6.25 -5.80 -44.96
C LYS A 22 -6.47 -5.66 -46.46
N ALA A 23 -5.82 -4.68 -47.11
CA ALA A 23 -5.93 -4.48 -48.56
C ALA A 23 -5.35 -5.64 -49.38
N TRP A 24 -4.31 -6.32 -48.90
CA TRP A 24 -3.76 -7.53 -49.56
C TRP A 24 -4.58 -8.80 -49.27
N MET A 25 -5.31 -8.86 -48.15
CA MET A 25 -6.19 -9.98 -47.80
C MET A 25 -7.54 -9.96 -48.54
N LYS A 26 -7.91 -8.83 -49.16
CA LYS A 26 -9.14 -8.71 -49.96
C LYS A 26 -9.17 -9.67 -51.18
N GLY A 27 -8.01 -10.16 -51.62
CA GLY A 27 -7.91 -11.20 -52.65
C GLY A 27 -8.30 -12.61 -52.17
N LEU A 28 -8.46 -12.81 -50.86
CA LEU A 28 -8.74 -14.11 -50.20
C LEU A 28 -10.19 -14.27 -49.71
N GLY A 29 -11.08 -13.34 -50.04
CA GLY A 29 -12.52 -13.47 -49.74
C GLY A 29 -12.94 -13.08 -48.32
N ASP A 30 -12.06 -12.46 -47.53
CA ASP A 30 -12.41 -11.87 -46.24
C ASP A 30 -13.00 -10.47 -46.44
N ASN A 31 -14.27 -10.29 -46.04
CA ASN A 31 -15.01 -9.02 -46.11
C ASN A 31 -14.89 -8.23 -44.80
N GLY A 32 -13.72 -8.25 -44.15
CA GLY A 32 -13.45 -7.45 -42.96
C GLY A 32 -13.60 -5.95 -43.27
N GLU A 33 -14.65 -5.33 -42.73
CA GLU A 33 -14.87 -3.89 -42.89
C GLU A 33 -13.72 -3.08 -42.27
N ASP A 34 -13.39 -1.94 -42.89
CA ASP A 34 -12.39 -1.00 -42.40
C ASP A 34 -12.82 -0.46 -41.02
N GLU A 35 -12.07 -0.82 -39.98
CA GLU A 35 -12.34 -0.40 -38.59
C GLU A 35 -12.46 1.12 -38.48
N GLY A 36 -11.72 1.88 -39.29
CA GLY A 36 -11.81 3.33 -39.36
C GLY A 36 -13.15 3.83 -39.92
N LYS A 37 -13.81 3.06 -40.80
CA LYS A 37 -15.17 3.37 -41.28
C LYS A 37 -16.23 2.98 -40.25
N VAL A 38 -16.07 1.83 -39.59
CA VAL A 38 -16.98 1.36 -38.52
C VAL A 38 -17.01 2.38 -37.38
N LEU A 39 -15.83 2.84 -36.94
CA LEU A 39 -15.70 3.85 -35.89
C LEU A 39 -16.34 5.19 -36.27
N ARG A 40 -16.15 5.67 -37.52
CA ARG A 40 -16.80 6.91 -37.99
C ARG A 40 -18.31 6.80 -37.95
N ARG A 41 -18.85 5.68 -38.44
CA ARG A 41 -20.30 5.43 -38.45
C ARG A 41 -20.87 5.40 -37.04
N GLN A 42 -20.21 4.72 -36.09
CA GLN A 42 -20.67 4.68 -34.69
C GLN A 42 -20.64 6.07 -34.03
N ILE A 43 -19.63 6.88 -34.31
CA ILE A 43 -19.55 8.25 -33.79
C ILE A 43 -20.63 9.15 -34.41
N GLU A 44 -20.93 8.97 -35.69
CA GLU A 44 -22.02 9.68 -36.39
C GLU A 44 -23.40 9.28 -35.84
N GLU A 45 -23.67 7.99 -35.64
CA GLU A 45 -24.89 7.48 -35.00
C GLU A 45 -25.04 8.01 -33.55
N PHE A 46 -23.94 8.09 -32.81
CA PHE A 46 -23.92 8.69 -31.47
C PHE A 46 -24.20 10.20 -31.50
N LEU A 47 -23.62 10.94 -32.46
CA LEU A 47 -23.90 12.37 -32.65
C LEU A 47 -25.36 12.64 -33.04
N GLU A 48 -25.96 11.75 -33.83
CA GLU A 48 -27.37 11.81 -34.20
C GLU A 48 -28.28 11.51 -33.01
N SER A 49 -27.90 10.54 -32.16
CA SER A 49 -28.61 10.25 -30.89
C SER A 49 -28.59 11.42 -29.91
N LEU A 50 -27.55 12.26 -29.96
CA LEU A 50 -27.43 13.50 -29.17
C LEU A 50 -28.22 14.68 -29.77
N GLY A 51 -28.93 14.45 -30.88
CA GLY A 51 -29.50 15.47 -31.77
C GLY A 51 -31.00 15.73 -31.64
N LYS A 52 -31.60 15.74 -30.45
CA LYS A 52 -32.89 16.43 -30.17
C LYS A 52 -32.94 16.96 -28.74
N GLY A 53 -32.34 18.13 -28.51
CA GLY A 53 -32.48 18.88 -27.26
C GLY A 53 -31.14 19.20 -26.61
N GLY A 54 -30.63 20.41 -26.84
CA GLY A 54 -29.44 20.89 -26.14
C GLY A 54 -28.67 21.92 -26.93
N THR A 55 -29.09 23.16 -26.75
CA THR A 55 -28.51 24.41 -27.27
C THR A 55 -27.00 24.53 -26.96
N SER A 56 -26.29 25.15 -27.91
CA SER A 56 -24.89 25.57 -27.90
C SER A 56 -24.22 25.71 -26.51
N ALA A 57 -23.32 24.77 -26.19
CA ALA A 57 -22.33 24.95 -25.13
C ALA A 57 -20.96 25.17 -25.77
N GLY A 58 -20.32 26.30 -25.43
CA GLY A 58 -19.12 26.81 -26.05
C GLY A 58 -17.96 25.82 -26.18
N ARG A 59 -17.22 25.97 -27.28
CA ARG A 59 -16.01 25.24 -27.62
C ARG A 59 -14.93 25.53 -26.56
N LEU A 60 -14.73 24.59 -25.63
CA LEU A 60 -13.66 24.66 -24.64
C LEU A 60 -12.30 24.63 -25.37
N LYS A 61 -11.41 25.55 -24.99
CA LYS A 61 -10.08 25.69 -25.60
C LYS A 61 -9.24 24.45 -25.27
N ASP A 62 -8.53 23.94 -26.28
CA ASP A 62 -7.68 22.75 -26.26
C ASP A 62 -6.73 22.68 -25.04
N ALA A 63 -7.15 21.93 -24.01
CA ALA A 63 -6.30 21.58 -22.87
C ALA A 63 -5.14 20.64 -23.26
N TRP A 64 -5.16 20.08 -24.47
CA TRP A 64 -4.16 19.16 -25.01
C TRP A 64 -3.13 19.83 -25.95
N SER A 65 -3.16 21.15 -26.12
CA SER A 65 -2.20 21.86 -26.99
C SER A 65 -0.73 21.80 -26.50
N LEU A 66 -0.51 21.45 -25.23
CA LEU A 66 0.83 21.22 -24.67
C LEU A 66 1.52 19.97 -25.24
N PHE A 67 0.75 18.97 -25.68
CA PHE A 67 1.29 17.73 -26.25
C PHE A 67 1.53 17.80 -27.77
N ARG A 68 1.28 18.95 -28.41
CA ARG A 68 1.55 19.17 -29.85
C ARG A 68 2.76 20.06 -30.12
N ARG A 69 3.56 20.41 -29.09
CA ARG A 69 4.76 21.24 -29.26
C ARG A 69 5.96 20.38 -29.70
N PRO A 70 6.85 20.91 -30.56
CA PRO A 70 7.96 20.13 -31.06
C PRO A 70 8.97 19.78 -29.94
N PHE A 71 9.57 18.60 -30.04
CA PHE A 71 10.34 17.87 -29.02
C PHE A 71 11.41 18.70 -28.28
N TYR A 72 11.98 19.72 -28.94
CA TYR A 72 13.02 20.61 -28.39
C TYR A 72 12.52 21.53 -27.27
N LEU A 73 11.23 21.88 -27.23
CA LEU A 73 10.64 22.63 -26.11
C LEU A 73 10.43 21.77 -24.86
N GLN A 74 10.21 20.46 -25.02
CA GLN A 74 10.14 19.52 -23.89
C GLN A 74 11.52 19.30 -23.26
N GLY A 75 12.59 19.30 -24.08
CA GLY A 75 13.97 19.23 -23.60
C GLY A 75 14.38 20.41 -22.71
N LEU A 76 13.96 21.63 -23.05
CA LEU A 76 14.26 22.83 -22.24
C LEU A 76 13.58 22.81 -20.85
N ILE A 77 12.37 22.25 -20.75
CA ILE A 77 11.65 22.12 -19.49
C ILE A 77 12.32 21.07 -18.59
N LEU A 78 12.77 19.94 -19.17
CA LEU A 78 13.54 18.93 -18.45
C LEU A 78 14.89 19.47 -17.93
N LEU A 79 15.62 20.25 -18.74
CA LEU A 79 16.85 20.92 -18.31
C LEU A 79 16.60 21.89 -17.15
N GLY A 80 15.54 22.71 -17.22
CA GLY A 80 15.16 23.60 -16.13
C GLY A 80 14.84 22.86 -14.83
N MET A 81 14.11 21.73 -14.90
CA MET A 81 13.82 20.88 -13.74
C MET A 81 15.10 20.29 -13.13
N VAL A 82 15.99 19.73 -13.95
CA VAL A 82 17.26 19.13 -13.48
C VAL A 82 18.16 20.20 -12.84
N SER A 83 18.25 21.40 -13.43
CA SER A 83 19.00 22.51 -12.84
C SER A 83 18.40 23.00 -11.52
N SER A 84 17.07 23.01 -11.38
CA SER A 84 16.41 23.42 -10.12
C SER A 84 16.63 22.41 -8.98
N ILE A 85 16.65 21.10 -9.28
CA ILE A 85 16.96 20.06 -8.31
C ILE A 85 18.43 20.12 -7.89
N ALA A 86 19.35 20.33 -8.83
CA ALA A 86 20.77 20.48 -8.53
C ALA A 86 21.04 21.71 -7.65
N TYR A 87 20.39 22.85 -7.95
CA TYR A 87 20.47 24.05 -7.11
C TYR A 87 19.92 23.80 -5.70
N ALA A 88 18.77 23.13 -5.58
CA ALA A 88 18.17 22.79 -4.29
C ALA A 88 19.04 21.85 -3.44
N ILE A 89 19.76 20.90 -4.05
CA ILE A 89 20.72 20.03 -3.35
C ILE A 89 21.94 20.83 -2.88
N GLN A 90 22.39 21.80 -3.67
CA GLN A 90 23.59 22.59 -3.37
C GLN A 90 23.34 23.71 -2.35
N THR A 91 22.11 24.23 -2.26
CA THR A 91 21.72 25.24 -1.25
C THR A 91 20.98 24.65 -0.05
N ALA A 92 20.82 23.33 0.02
CA ALA A 92 20.25 22.70 1.20
C ALA A 92 21.17 22.97 2.41
N PRO A 93 20.64 23.54 3.52
CA PRO A 93 21.41 23.61 4.76
C PRO A 93 21.82 22.19 5.15
N PRO A 94 23.03 21.98 5.73
CA PRO A 94 23.47 20.65 6.11
C PRO A 94 22.41 20.00 6.98
N GLY A 95 21.78 18.96 6.42
CA GLY A 95 20.78 18.16 7.12
C GLY A 95 21.39 17.71 8.44
N ALA A 96 20.59 17.81 9.51
CA ALA A 96 20.97 17.35 10.82
C ALA A 96 21.60 15.94 10.69
N PRO A 97 22.73 15.67 11.36
CA PRO A 97 23.36 14.36 11.27
C PRO A 97 22.35 13.27 11.64
N PRO A 98 22.43 12.08 11.02
CA PRO A 98 21.57 10.96 11.37
C PRO A 98 21.61 10.76 12.89
N SER A 99 20.43 10.68 13.52
CA SER A 99 20.33 10.35 14.93
C SER A 99 21.13 9.08 15.16
N LYS A 100 22.20 9.21 15.96
CA LYS A 100 23.02 8.08 16.37
C LYS A 100 22.10 7.00 16.94
N PRO A 101 22.37 5.71 16.70
CA PRO A 101 21.62 4.64 17.37
C PRO A 101 21.66 4.90 18.87
N TYR A 102 20.50 4.83 19.52
CA TYR A 102 20.40 4.91 20.97
C TYR A 102 21.24 3.80 21.60
N VAL A 103 22.49 4.13 21.94
CA VAL A 103 23.27 3.37 22.90
C VAL A 103 22.69 3.75 24.25
N LEU A 104 22.01 2.80 24.90
CA LEU A 104 21.58 2.94 26.29
C LEU A 104 22.81 3.28 27.15
N ASP A 105 22.83 4.49 27.72
CA ASP A 105 23.82 4.89 28.72
C ASP A 105 23.53 4.11 30.02
N PRO A 106 24.43 3.23 30.50
CA PRO A 106 24.16 2.41 31.69
C PRO A 106 24.17 3.19 33.01
N ARG A 107 24.39 4.52 32.99
CA ARG A 107 24.67 5.30 34.21
C ARG A 107 23.46 5.89 34.94
N LEU A 108 22.23 5.51 34.60
CA LEU A 108 21.03 5.98 35.32
C LEU A 108 20.41 4.97 36.31
N PHE A 109 21.14 3.91 36.66
CA PHE A 109 20.75 3.04 37.79
C PHE A 109 21.80 3.14 38.90
N THR A 110 21.59 4.07 39.83
CA THR A 110 22.22 4.04 41.15
C THR A 110 21.24 3.47 42.18
N PRO A 111 21.46 2.25 42.66
CA PRO A 111 21.23 1.93 44.05
C PRO A 111 22.55 2.09 44.79
N SER A 112 22.55 3.02 45.75
CA SER A 112 23.58 3.15 46.78
C SER A 112 23.79 1.81 47.49
N GLN A 113 25.01 1.25 47.43
CA GLN A 113 25.58 0.45 48.50
C GLN A 113 27.11 0.60 48.51
N SER A 114 27.61 1.01 49.67
CA SER A 114 29.00 1.08 50.08
C SER A 114 29.61 -0.32 50.15
N TYR A 115 30.78 -0.52 49.54
CA TYR A 115 31.56 -1.75 49.68
C TYR A 115 32.82 -1.47 50.49
N THR A 116 32.87 -1.99 51.71
CA THR A 116 34.14 -2.31 52.38
C THR A 116 34.70 -3.60 51.79
N SER A 117 35.98 -3.53 51.42
CA SER A 117 36.76 -4.62 50.84
C SER A 117 37.14 -5.67 51.90
N SER A 118 36.79 -6.95 51.65
CA SER A 118 37.67 -8.10 51.94
C SER A 118 37.17 -9.38 51.23
N ASN A 119 38.14 -10.07 50.62
CA ASN A 119 38.15 -11.35 49.88
C ASN A 119 37.61 -12.57 50.70
N PRO A 120 37.45 -13.83 50.19
CA PRO A 120 37.77 -14.39 48.88
C PRO A 120 36.71 -15.28 48.20
N TYR A 121 36.97 -15.54 46.92
CA TYR A 121 36.37 -16.46 45.95
C TYR A 121 35.60 -17.69 46.50
N VAL A 122 34.30 -17.73 46.20
CA VAL A 122 33.45 -18.94 46.21
C VAL A 122 32.87 -19.06 44.79
N PRO A 123 32.90 -20.23 44.12
CA PRO A 123 32.38 -20.37 42.77
C PRO A 123 30.87 -20.08 42.78
N SER A 124 30.47 -18.99 42.13
CA SER A 124 29.07 -18.59 42.01
C SER A 124 28.32 -19.59 41.13
N ARG A 125 27.50 -20.41 41.78
CA ARG A 125 26.38 -21.14 41.18
C ARG A 125 25.63 -20.19 40.25
N SER A 126 25.47 -20.55 38.97
CA SER A 126 24.74 -19.75 37.98
C SER A 126 23.47 -19.18 38.59
N ALA A 127 23.41 -17.86 38.69
CA ALA A 127 22.23 -17.16 39.12
C ALA A 127 21.11 -17.55 38.15
N TYR A 128 20.07 -18.19 38.69
CA TYR A 128 18.83 -18.43 37.98
C TYR A 128 18.37 -17.10 37.39
N ALA A 129 18.35 -17.00 36.06
CA ALA A 129 17.62 -15.94 35.39
C ALA A 129 16.19 -15.96 35.96
N PRO A 130 15.61 -14.81 36.34
CA PRO A 130 14.26 -14.79 36.88
C PRO A 130 13.33 -15.50 35.89
N PRO A 131 12.41 -16.34 36.37
CA PRO A 131 11.46 -17.00 35.49
C PRO A 131 10.73 -15.92 34.69
N ARG A 132 10.72 -16.08 33.36
CA ARG A 132 9.94 -15.20 32.47
C ARG A 132 8.51 -15.20 32.99
N SER A 133 7.93 -14.01 33.18
CA SER A 133 6.53 -13.86 33.55
C SER A 133 5.68 -14.73 32.61
N VAL A 134 4.94 -15.67 33.17
CA VAL A 134 4.05 -16.54 32.38
C VAL A 134 2.96 -15.63 31.83
N TYR A 135 2.96 -15.44 30.51
CA TYR A 135 1.90 -14.70 29.86
C TYR A 135 0.56 -15.42 30.10
N VAL A 136 -0.46 -14.65 30.46
CA VAL A 136 -1.82 -15.17 30.65
C VAL A 136 -2.65 -14.69 29.47
N ARG A 137 -3.12 -15.66 28.68
CA ARG A 137 -4.03 -15.40 27.57
C ARG A 137 -5.31 -14.73 28.07
N LEU A 138 -5.67 -13.62 27.43
CA LEU A 138 -6.94 -12.94 27.70
C LEU A 138 -8.09 -13.74 27.10
N ALA A 139 -9.11 -14.02 27.92
CA ALA A 139 -10.33 -14.70 27.48
C ALA A 139 -11.17 -13.85 26.51
N THR A 140 -10.99 -12.53 26.55
CA THR A 140 -11.70 -11.55 25.71
C THR A 140 -10.71 -10.67 24.95
N ALA A 141 -11.19 -10.09 23.85
CA ALA A 141 -10.50 -9.00 23.19
C ALA A 141 -10.31 -7.80 24.14
N PRO A 142 -9.37 -6.87 23.85
CA PRO A 142 -9.16 -5.68 24.68
C PRO A 142 -10.41 -4.79 24.83
N THR A 143 -11.37 -4.91 23.91
CA THR A 143 -12.66 -4.22 23.98
C THR A 143 -13.67 -4.89 24.93
N GLY A 144 -13.30 -6.01 25.55
CA GLY A 144 -14.14 -6.80 26.47
C GLY A 144 -15.05 -7.83 25.79
N ASN A 145 -15.15 -7.81 24.45
CA ASN A 145 -15.92 -8.79 23.69
C ASN A 145 -15.19 -10.14 23.60
N PRO A 146 -15.90 -11.28 23.50
CA PRO A 146 -15.25 -12.56 23.25
C PRO A 146 -14.52 -12.54 21.90
N TRP A 147 -13.45 -13.33 21.80
CA TRP A 147 -12.80 -13.59 20.51
C TRP A 147 -13.77 -14.31 19.57
N SER A 148 -13.73 -13.97 18.28
CA SER A 148 -14.55 -14.65 17.27
C SER A 148 -14.10 -16.12 17.12
N ALA A 149 -15.03 -17.02 16.80
CA ALA A 149 -14.69 -18.42 16.51
C ALA A 149 -13.96 -18.57 15.15
N THR A 150 -14.09 -17.58 14.27
CA THR A 150 -13.47 -17.53 12.95
C THR A 150 -12.60 -16.30 12.81
N ALA A 151 -11.76 -16.27 11.77
CA ALA A 151 -11.02 -15.07 11.45
C ALA A 151 -11.99 -13.93 11.07
N ASP A 152 -11.92 -12.82 11.78
CA ASP A 152 -12.83 -11.67 11.60
C ASP A 152 -12.26 -10.39 12.22
N TYR A 153 -12.86 -9.26 11.89
CA TYR A 153 -12.60 -7.99 12.56
C TYR A 153 -13.01 -8.04 14.04
N VAL A 154 -12.18 -7.44 14.90
CA VAL A 154 -12.46 -7.42 16.33
C VAL A 154 -13.50 -6.35 16.63
N ALA A 155 -14.60 -6.75 17.27
CA ALA A 155 -15.69 -5.86 17.64
C ALA A 155 -15.22 -4.69 18.52
N GLY A 156 -15.71 -3.50 18.22
CA GLY A 156 -15.41 -2.26 18.95
C GLY A 156 -14.24 -1.43 18.39
N TYR A 157 -13.50 -1.93 17.40
CA TYR A 157 -12.46 -1.15 16.71
C TYR A 157 -12.98 -0.48 15.44
N SER A 158 -12.42 0.69 15.14
CA SER A 158 -12.67 1.39 13.88
C SER A 158 -12.15 0.61 12.68
N HIS A 159 -12.94 0.61 11.61
CA HIS A 159 -12.62 -0.01 10.32
C HIS A 159 -12.58 1.08 9.23
N THR A 160 -11.41 1.70 9.01
CA THR A 160 -11.23 2.90 8.14
C THR A 160 -10.77 2.52 6.72
N HIS A 161 -9.96 3.24 5.92
CA HIS A 161 -9.26 2.75 4.70
C HIS A 161 -9.93 1.66 3.81
N THR A 162 -11.25 1.76 3.62
CA THR A 162 -12.14 0.76 2.96
C THR A 162 -12.49 1.12 1.53
N ASP A 163 -12.00 2.25 1.04
CA ASP A 163 -12.33 2.83 -0.25
C ASP A 163 -11.32 2.50 -1.36
N GLY A 164 -10.39 1.59 -1.06
CA GLY A 164 -9.42 1.08 -2.02
C GLY A 164 -9.90 -0.13 -2.82
N TYR A 165 -8.96 -0.68 -3.59
CA TYR A 165 -9.13 -1.89 -4.39
C TYR A 165 -8.17 -3.00 -3.96
N SER A 166 -7.13 -2.66 -3.19
CA SER A 166 -6.08 -3.61 -2.84
C SER A 166 -6.57 -4.68 -1.86
N LYS A 167 -5.92 -5.85 -1.94
CA LYS A 167 -6.17 -6.99 -1.06
C LYS A 167 -4.92 -7.38 -0.30
N VAL A 168 -5.09 -7.67 0.99
CA VAL A 168 -4.00 -8.13 1.86
C VAL A 168 -4.44 -9.37 2.60
N MET A 169 -3.85 -10.52 2.25
CA MET A 169 -4.09 -11.78 2.93
C MET A 169 -2.99 -12.05 3.96
N ILE A 170 -3.42 -12.28 5.19
CA ILE A 170 -2.58 -12.61 6.33
C ILE A 170 -2.73 -14.10 6.65
N ASP A 171 -1.64 -14.84 6.53
CA ASP A 171 -1.60 -16.29 6.68
C ASP A 171 -1.02 -16.66 8.06
N ASN A 172 -1.86 -17.25 8.91
CA ASN A 172 -1.51 -17.83 10.22
C ASN A 172 -1.58 -19.37 10.19
N SER A 173 -1.63 -19.99 9.00
CA SER A 173 -1.92 -21.43 8.84
C SER A 173 -0.89 -22.37 9.46
N GLN A 174 0.33 -21.89 9.68
CA GLN A 174 1.41 -22.67 10.27
C GLN A 174 1.63 -22.39 11.76
N ASN A 175 0.97 -21.37 12.33
CA ASN A 175 1.06 -21.12 13.76
C ASN A 175 0.02 -21.96 14.51
N ASP A 176 0.38 -22.42 15.70
CA ASP A 176 -0.51 -23.14 16.62
C ASP A 176 -1.22 -22.21 17.62
N SER A 177 -0.79 -20.95 17.71
CA SER A 177 -1.48 -19.90 18.45
C SER A 177 -2.42 -19.06 17.59
N ASP A 178 -3.50 -18.63 18.22
CA ASP A 178 -4.33 -17.53 17.74
C ASP A 178 -3.55 -16.21 17.77
N VAL A 179 -3.91 -15.27 16.91
CA VAL A 179 -3.26 -13.97 16.82
C VAL A 179 -4.23 -12.81 16.81
N PHE A 180 -3.87 -11.76 17.54
CA PHE A 180 -4.53 -10.46 17.51
C PHE A 180 -3.70 -9.49 16.65
N VAL A 181 -4.28 -8.97 15.58
CA VAL A 181 -3.55 -8.32 14.50
C VAL A 181 -4.08 -6.91 14.21
N LYS A 182 -3.18 -5.99 13.93
CA LYS A 182 -3.46 -4.63 13.47
C LYS A 182 -2.78 -4.39 12.12
N LEU A 183 -3.54 -3.90 11.14
CA LEU A 183 -2.96 -3.20 9.99
C LEU A 183 -2.78 -1.74 10.40
N VAL A 184 -1.56 -1.23 10.31
CA VAL A 184 -1.22 0.12 10.76
C VAL A 184 -0.82 0.95 9.55
N SER A 185 -1.43 2.13 9.40
CA SER A 185 -1.05 3.10 8.38
C SER A 185 0.17 3.90 8.83
N LEU A 186 1.07 4.14 7.89
CA LEU A 186 2.32 4.87 8.05
C LEU A 186 2.36 6.16 7.22
N ASP A 187 1.24 6.53 6.59
CA ASP A 187 1.17 7.70 5.70
C ASP A 187 1.09 9.03 6.47
N SER A 188 0.90 8.99 7.79
CA SER A 188 0.96 10.14 8.70
C SER A 188 2.22 10.10 9.58
N PRO A 189 2.62 11.25 10.17
CA PRO A 189 3.76 11.30 11.10
C PRO A 189 3.62 10.35 12.29
N GLU A 190 2.40 10.11 12.74
CA GLU A 190 2.08 9.13 13.77
C GLU A 190 1.43 7.89 13.12
N ALA A 191 1.93 6.71 13.45
CA ALA A 191 1.39 5.45 12.95
C ALA A 191 0.11 5.08 13.72
N PHE A 192 -0.95 4.69 13.01
CA PHE A 192 -2.24 4.37 13.66
C PHE A 192 -2.92 3.15 13.04
N PRO A 193 -3.66 2.35 13.83
CA PRO A 193 -4.35 1.17 13.32
C PRO A 193 -5.55 1.56 12.45
N VAL A 194 -5.64 0.94 11.28
CA VAL A 194 -6.75 1.14 10.33
C VAL A 194 -7.66 -0.07 10.25
N ARG A 195 -7.14 -1.26 10.57
CA ARG A 195 -7.89 -2.51 10.72
C ARG A 195 -7.39 -3.22 11.96
N VAL A 196 -8.31 -3.79 12.71
CA VAL A 196 -7.98 -4.63 13.85
C VAL A 196 -8.81 -5.91 13.75
N PHE A 197 -8.14 -7.05 13.73
CA PHE A 197 -8.75 -8.34 13.43
C PHE A 197 -8.09 -9.46 14.21
N PHE A 198 -8.80 -10.57 14.28
CA PHE A 198 -8.40 -11.79 14.96
C PHE A 198 -8.25 -12.90 13.92
N ILE A 199 -7.22 -13.72 14.06
CA ILE A 199 -7.05 -14.92 13.23
C ILE A 199 -6.81 -16.11 14.16
N PRO A 200 -7.66 -17.15 14.14
CA PRO A 200 -7.40 -18.39 14.84
C PRO A 200 -6.07 -19.03 14.40
N ALA A 201 -5.54 -19.89 15.25
CA ALA A 201 -4.50 -20.84 14.91
C ALA A 201 -4.90 -21.59 13.64
N ARG A 202 -3.92 -21.86 12.77
CA ARG A 202 -4.12 -22.61 11.52
C ARG A 202 -5.07 -21.95 10.50
N ALA A 203 -5.45 -20.69 10.68
CA ALA A 203 -6.33 -19.96 9.76
C ALA A 203 -5.61 -18.84 8.98
N SER A 204 -6.35 -18.14 8.13
CA SER A 204 -5.90 -16.95 7.41
C SER A 204 -7.04 -15.94 7.30
N PHE A 205 -6.72 -14.66 7.07
CA PHE A 205 -7.71 -13.61 6.89
C PHE A 205 -7.33 -12.69 5.75
N THR A 206 -8.32 -12.28 4.94
CA THR A 206 -8.11 -11.35 3.83
C THR A 206 -8.79 -10.02 4.14
N LEU A 207 -7.99 -8.95 4.05
CA LEU A 207 -8.45 -7.58 4.07
C LEU A 207 -8.75 -7.18 2.63
N ASP A 208 -10.02 -6.92 2.33
CA ASP A 208 -10.47 -6.41 1.03
C ASP A 208 -10.60 -4.87 1.05
N ASN A 209 -10.53 -4.29 -0.15
CA ASN A 209 -10.73 -2.86 -0.42
C ASN A 209 -9.82 -1.95 0.41
N VAL A 210 -8.57 -2.38 0.64
CA VAL A 210 -7.60 -1.60 1.39
C VAL A 210 -7.11 -0.45 0.52
N THR A 211 -7.25 0.77 1.03
CA THR A 211 -6.78 2.00 0.36
C THR A 211 -5.29 1.93 0.06
N ARG A 212 -4.87 2.41 -1.12
CA ARG A 212 -3.44 2.62 -1.42
C ARG A 212 -2.74 3.39 -0.29
N GLY A 213 -1.48 3.07 -0.03
CA GLY A 213 -0.73 3.70 1.07
C GLY A 213 0.43 2.84 1.55
N SER A 214 1.09 3.31 2.60
CA SER A 214 2.15 2.58 3.28
C SER A 214 1.68 1.99 4.60
N TYR A 215 2.02 0.73 4.85
CA TYR A 215 1.52 -0.02 5.99
C TYR A 215 2.57 -0.93 6.63
N ASP A 216 2.33 -1.30 7.89
CA ASP A 216 2.91 -2.47 8.53
C ASP A 216 1.82 -3.33 9.18
N ILE A 217 2.15 -4.59 9.49
CA ILE A 217 1.34 -5.46 10.33
C ILE A 217 1.96 -5.54 11.71
N ARG A 218 1.16 -5.33 12.76
CA ARG A 218 1.54 -5.59 14.15
C ARG A 218 0.66 -6.66 14.71
N TYR A 219 1.22 -7.64 15.40
CA TYR A 219 0.42 -8.71 15.97
C TYR A 219 0.95 -9.19 17.32
N ARG A 220 0.01 -9.72 18.10
CA ARG A 220 0.25 -10.44 19.34
C ARG A 220 -0.12 -11.90 19.15
N ASP A 221 0.83 -12.77 19.48
CA ASP A 221 0.58 -14.18 19.70
C ASP A 221 -0.16 -14.36 21.04
N LEU A 222 -1.36 -14.92 21.01
CA LEU A 222 -2.25 -14.96 22.18
C LEU A 222 -1.97 -16.11 23.15
N ASP A 223 -1.04 -17.01 22.85
CA ASP A 223 -0.62 -18.05 23.80
C ASP A 223 0.68 -17.67 24.51
N SER A 224 1.60 -16.99 23.82
CA SER A 224 2.88 -16.54 24.38
C SER A 224 2.91 -15.07 24.83
N GLY A 225 1.99 -14.24 24.32
CA GLY A 225 2.01 -12.79 24.48
C GLY A 225 3.06 -12.09 23.61
N GLY A 226 3.77 -12.82 22.75
CA GLY A 226 4.82 -12.28 21.91
C GLY A 226 4.28 -11.23 20.95
N LEU A 227 4.92 -10.07 20.94
CA LEU A 227 4.61 -8.97 20.03
C LEU A 227 5.60 -8.92 18.87
N SER A 228 5.08 -8.71 17.67
CA SER A 228 5.90 -8.63 16.47
C SER A 228 5.31 -7.68 15.44
N ARG A 229 6.19 -7.09 14.63
CA ARG A 229 5.86 -6.19 13.53
C ARG A 229 6.50 -6.69 12.23
N SER A 230 5.78 -6.63 11.12
CA SER A 230 6.33 -6.93 9.79
C SER A 230 7.33 -5.87 9.30
N GLU A 231 8.01 -6.13 8.20
CA GLU A 231 8.53 -5.05 7.37
C GLU A 231 7.40 -4.16 6.82
N GLN A 232 7.73 -2.91 6.51
CA GLN A 232 6.82 -1.98 5.86
C GLN A 232 6.57 -2.41 4.41
N PHE A 233 5.33 -2.30 3.95
CA PHE A 233 4.94 -2.56 2.57
C PHE A 233 4.04 -1.44 2.03
N SER A 234 3.97 -1.32 0.70
CA SER A 234 3.15 -0.31 0.04
C SER A 234 2.09 -0.95 -0.84
N LEU A 235 0.86 -0.46 -0.73
CA LEU A 235 -0.25 -0.79 -1.62
C LEU A 235 -0.38 0.31 -2.67
N LYS A 236 -0.41 -0.11 -3.93
CA LYS A 236 -0.53 0.77 -5.10
C LYS A 236 -1.84 0.54 -5.82
N GLU A 237 -2.39 1.62 -6.37
CA GLU A 237 -3.56 1.62 -7.23
C GLU A 237 -3.31 2.57 -8.40
N ASN A 238 -3.45 2.05 -9.62
CA ASN A 238 -3.31 2.80 -10.86
C ASN A 238 -4.60 2.65 -11.66
N LYS A 239 -5.32 3.77 -11.83
CA LYS A 239 -6.51 3.82 -12.67
C LYS A 239 -6.06 4.09 -14.11
N THR A 240 -6.26 3.12 -14.98
CA THR A 240 -6.17 3.29 -16.44
C THR A 240 -7.56 3.52 -17.02
N TYR A 241 -7.64 3.84 -18.32
CA TYR A 241 -8.88 4.21 -19.00
C TYR A 241 -10.01 3.17 -18.85
N ASN A 242 -9.67 1.88 -18.82
CA ASN A 242 -10.63 0.77 -18.74
C ASN A 242 -10.43 -0.18 -17.54
N GLU A 243 -9.38 0.00 -16.74
CA GLU A 243 -9.01 -0.96 -15.68
C GLU A 243 -8.39 -0.25 -14.47
N VAL A 244 -8.64 -0.78 -13.28
CA VAL A 244 -7.93 -0.39 -12.06
C VAL A 244 -6.94 -1.49 -11.74
N GLN A 245 -5.64 -1.21 -11.87
CA GLN A 245 -4.59 -2.10 -11.38
C GLN A 245 -4.36 -1.80 -9.90
N PHE A 246 -4.40 -2.84 -9.06
CA PHE A 246 -4.23 -2.70 -7.62
C PHE A 246 -3.35 -3.82 -7.04
N SER A 247 -2.94 -3.65 -5.79
CA SER A 247 -2.03 -4.60 -5.14
C SER A 247 -2.78 -5.78 -4.53
N ASN A 248 -2.26 -6.99 -4.72
CA ASN A 248 -2.72 -8.19 -4.02
C ASN A 248 -1.51 -8.83 -3.33
N ILE A 249 -1.47 -8.75 -2.00
CA ILE A 249 -0.32 -9.18 -1.19
C ILE A 249 -0.74 -10.34 -0.29
N LYS A 250 0.11 -11.36 -0.21
CA LYS A 250 0.05 -12.42 0.80
C LYS A 250 1.23 -12.26 1.76
N MET A 251 0.98 -12.26 3.06
CA MET A 251 2.01 -12.22 4.10
C MET A 251 1.82 -13.38 5.09
N THR A 252 2.92 -13.94 5.59
CA THR A 252 2.92 -15.02 6.59
C THR A 252 3.35 -14.49 7.96
N LEU A 253 2.60 -14.80 9.03
CA LEU A 253 2.90 -14.32 10.41
C LEU A 253 3.86 -15.21 11.21
N TYR A 254 4.36 -16.29 10.62
CA TYR A 254 5.18 -17.28 11.31
C TYR A 254 6.62 -17.24 10.80
N LYS A 255 7.57 -17.36 11.73
CA LYS A 255 9.00 -17.35 11.45
C LYS A 255 9.42 -18.69 10.82
N VAL A 256 9.22 -18.87 9.52
CA VAL A 256 9.91 -19.96 8.78
C VAL A 256 11.27 -19.46 8.31
N ARG A 257 12.23 -20.39 8.30
CA ARG A 257 13.36 -20.29 7.38
C ARG A 257 12.81 -20.18 5.94
N ASN A 258 12.89 -18.99 5.34
CA ASN A 258 12.33 -18.61 4.02
C ASN A 258 10.83 -18.22 4.00
N GLY A 259 10.27 -17.71 5.09
CA GLY A 259 8.99 -16.96 5.01
C GLY A 259 9.11 -15.74 4.09
N ASN A 260 8.00 -15.27 3.53
CA ASN A 260 8.00 -14.13 2.59
C ASN A 260 7.94 -12.76 3.28
N THR A 261 7.89 -12.74 4.62
CA THR A 261 7.82 -11.52 5.43
C THR A 261 8.81 -11.64 6.58
N GLN A 262 9.61 -10.59 6.78
CA GLN A 262 10.44 -10.46 7.98
C GLN A 262 9.64 -9.84 9.12
N THR A 263 9.83 -10.36 10.34
CA THR A 263 9.18 -9.84 11.55
C THR A 263 10.20 -9.44 12.60
N TYR A 264 9.99 -8.29 13.23
CA TYR A 264 10.82 -7.72 14.28
C TYR A 264 10.07 -7.71 15.61
N PRO A 265 10.74 -7.95 16.75
CA PRO A 265 10.13 -7.73 18.06
C PRO A 265 9.59 -6.31 18.21
N LEU A 266 8.48 -6.18 18.92
CA LEU A 266 7.78 -4.92 19.15
C LEU A 266 7.51 -4.75 20.66
N SER A 267 7.57 -3.52 21.17
CA SER A 267 7.18 -3.25 22.57
C SER A 267 5.68 -3.03 22.71
N GLU A 268 5.15 -3.17 23.95
CA GLU A 268 3.72 -2.95 24.24
C GLU A 268 3.26 -1.53 23.87
N ALA A 269 4.11 -0.52 24.07
CA ALA A 269 3.80 0.87 23.75
C ALA A 269 3.70 1.14 22.24
N GLU A 270 4.37 0.33 21.43
CA GLU A 270 4.31 0.42 19.97
C GLU A 270 3.19 -0.47 19.38
N PHE A 271 2.53 -1.31 20.18
CA PHE A 271 1.49 -2.21 19.71
C PHE A 271 0.12 -1.55 19.62
#